data_AF-A0A1I2NZV6-F1
#
_entry.id   AF-A0A1I2NZV6-F1
#
_cell.length_a   1.000
_cell.length_b   1.000
_cell.length_c   1.000
_cell.angle_alpha   90.00
_cell.angle_beta   90.00
_cell.angle_gamma   90.00
#
_symmetry.space_group_name_H-M   'P 1'
#
loop_
_entity.id
_entity.type
_entity.pdbx_description
1 polymer ?
#
loop_
_entity_poly.entity_id
_entity_poly.type
_entity_poly.pdbx_seq_one_letter_code
_entity_poly.pdbx_strand_id
1 'polypeptide(L)'
;MRVPDIPDRLVVVLIGVSVLFLPLVLLGLTLGFLAFVGELVPGRLSLVELLELYVIELLVLTVFSYGLYRLVRILVVHKLPESLDSLDEDDSTER
;
A
#
# COMPACT_ATOMS: atom_id res chain seq x y z
N MET A 1 -3.93 23.10 15.50
CA MET A 1 -2.71 23.12 14.68
C MET A 1 -3.17 22.97 13.23
N ARG A 2 -3.15 24.04 12.41
CA ARG A 2 -3.60 23.96 11.01
C ARG A 2 -2.51 23.25 10.21
N VAL A 3 -2.83 22.10 9.62
CA VAL A 3 -1.94 21.45 8.65
C VAL A 3 -1.77 22.45 7.50
N PRO A 4 -0.55 22.84 7.14
CA PRO A 4 -0.33 23.76 6.02
C PRO A 4 -0.93 23.16 4.75
N ASP A 5 -1.67 23.97 3.98
CA ASP A 5 -2.26 23.56 2.71
C ASP A 5 -1.15 23.08 1.76
N ILE A 6 -0.97 21.76 1.67
CA ILE A 6 0.01 21.14 0.79
C ILE A 6 -0.55 21.29 -0.63
N PRO A 7 0.17 21.95 -1.56
CA PRO A 7 -0.32 22.11 -2.92
C PRO A 7 -0.55 20.73 -3.55
N ASP A 8 -1.70 20.53 -4.20
CA ASP A 8 -2.10 19.22 -4.75
C ASP A 8 -1.02 18.57 -5.63
N ARG A 9 -0.24 19.37 -6.36
CA ARG A 9 0.91 18.90 -7.13
C ARG A 9 1.99 18.23 -6.26
N LEU A 10 2.26 18.77 -5.07
CA LEU A 10 3.22 18.18 -4.13
C LEU A 10 2.68 16.86 -3.58
N VAL A 11 1.37 16.76 -3.31
CA VAL A 11 0.73 15.50 -2.88
C VAL A 11 0.87 14.43 -3.96
N VAL A 12 0.58 14.76 -5.22
CA VAL A 12 0.75 13.82 -6.34
C VAL A 12 2.21 13.38 -6.51
N VAL A 13 3.16 14.32 -6.43
CA VAL A 13 4.59 14.00 -6.48
C VAL A 13 5.00 13.13 -5.30
N LEU A 14 4.54 13.44 -4.09
CA LEU A 14 4.86 12.68 -2.89
C LEU A 14 4.28 11.26 -2.95
N ILE A 15 3.07 11.10 -3.50
CA ILE A 15 2.46 9.80 -3.76
C ILE A 15 3.29 9.04 -4.81
N GLY A 16 3.62 9.67 -5.94
CA GLY A 16 4.44 9.05 -6.99
C GLY A 16 5.81 8.62 -6.48
N VAL A 17 6.47 9.48 -5.70
CA VAL A 17 7.75 9.17 -5.03
C VAL A 17 7.56 8.05 -4.03
N SER A 18 6.52 8.06 -3.19
CA SER A 18 6.27 6.99 -2.22
C SER A 18 6.00 5.66 -2.93
N VAL A 19 5.24 5.66 -4.02
CA VAL A 19 4.97 4.48 -4.83
C VAL A 19 6.25 3.91 -5.44
N LEU A 20 7.23 4.76 -5.79
CA LEU A 20 8.53 4.32 -6.31
C LEU A 20 9.52 3.93 -5.20
N PHE A 21 9.48 4.62 -4.05
CA PHE A 21 10.43 4.45 -2.97
C PHE A 21 10.09 3.25 -2.09
N LEU A 22 8.80 2.99 -1.85
CA LEU A 22 8.33 1.85 -1.09
C LEU A 22 8.85 0.51 -1.62
N PRO A 23 8.73 0.17 -2.93
CA PRO A 23 9.29 -1.07 -3.45
C PRO A 23 10.82 -1.10 -3.37
N LEU A 24 11.50 0.04 -3.48
CA LEU A 24 12.96 0.09 -3.33
C LEU A 24 13.40 -0.21 -1.88
N VAL A 25 12.66 0.30 -0.90
CA VAL A 25 12.91 0.02 0.53
C VAL A 25 12.62 -1.45 0.86
N LEU A 26 11.51 -1.98 0.34
CA LEU A 26 11.16 -3.39 0.53
C LEU A 26 12.21 -4.31 -0.14
N LEU A 27 12.71 -3.95 -1.32
CA LEU A 27 13.76 -4.72 -2.00
C LEU A 27 15.02 -4.81 -1.13
N GLY A 28 15.46 -3.67 -0.57
CA GLY A 28 16.59 -3.63 0.35
C GLY A 28 16.34 -4.48 1.60
N LEU A 29 15.13 -4.47 2.13
CA LEU A 29 14.73 -5.31 3.26
C LEU A 29 14.76 -6.80 2.91
N THR A 30 14.23 -7.18 1.74
CA THR A 30 14.21 -8.56 1.23
C THR A 30 15.63 -9.08 1.01
N LEU A 31 16.50 -8.27 0.39
CA LEU A 31 17.93 -8.56 0.25
C LEU A 31 18.60 -8.74 1.63
N GLY A 32 18.33 -7.85 2.58
CA GLY A 32 18.86 -7.95 3.94
C GLY A 32 18.39 -9.22 4.66
N PHE A 33 17.12 -9.57 4.51
CA PHE A 33 16.54 -10.79 5.06
C PHE A 33 17.16 -12.04 4.44
N LEU A 34 17.29 -12.09 3.12
CA LEU A 34 17.82 -13.25 2.41
C LEU A 34 19.33 -13.44 2.68
N ALA A 35 20.05 -12.35 2.90
CA ALA A 35 21.43 -12.37 3.40
C ALA A 35 21.51 -12.87 4.86
N PHE A 36 20.56 -12.48 5.71
CA PHE A 36 20.49 -12.95 7.10
C PHE A 36 20.16 -14.43 7.22
N VAL A 37 19.25 -14.95 6.39
CA VAL A 37 18.87 -16.37 6.35
C VAL A 37 19.97 -17.23 5.68
N GLY A 38 20.94 -16.61 5.03
CA GLY A 38 22.07 -17.29 4.38
C GLY A 38 21.73 -17.87 3.01
N GLU A 39 20.55 -17.56 2.47
CA GLU A 39 20.15 -17.92 1.11
C GLU A 39 20.80 -17.01 0.05
N LEU A 40 21.30 -15.83 0.45
CA LEU A 40 22.19 -15.04 -0.38
C LEU A 40 23.65 -15.29 -0.05
N VAL A 41 24.38 -15.83 -1.02
CA VAL A 41 25.84 -15.76 -1.05
C VAL A 41 26.22 -14.38 -1.60
N PRO A 42 26.81 -13.47 -0.80
CA PRO A 42 27.21 -12.14 -1.27
C PRO A 42 28.18 -12.30 -2.45
N GLY A 43 27.77 -11.80 -3.62
CA GLY A 43 28.58 -11.86 -4.85
C GLY A 43 28.13 -12.89 -5.91
N ARG A 44 27.05 -13.66 -5.68
CA ARG A 44 26.45 -14.53 -6.73
C ARG A 44 25.18 -14.00 -7.37
N LEU A 45 24.55 -12.97 -6.78
CA LEU A 45 23.37 -12.35 -7.38
C LEU A 45 23.72 -11.71 -8.72
N SER A 46 23.21 -12.29 -9.78
CA SER A 46 23.30 -11.67 -11.10
C SER A 46 22.35 -10.46 -11.20
N LEU A 47 22.64 -9.55 -12.13
CA LEU A 47 21.72 -8.44 -12.43
C LEU A 47 20.34 -8.93 -12.88
N VAL A 48 20.28 -10.11 -13.49
CA VAL A 48 19.02 -10.74 -13.94
C VAL A 48 18.21 -11.22 -12.74
N GLU A 49 18.83 -11.90 -11.78
CA GLU A 49 18.15 -12.32 -10.53
C GLU A 49 17.68 -11.11 -9.71
N LEU A 50 18.46 -10.02 -9.67
CA LEU A 50 18.03 -8.79 -9.01
C LEU A 50 16.80 -8.19 -9.69
N LEU A 51 16.77 -8.18 -11.03
CA LEU A 51 15.63 -7.72 -11.81
C LEU A 51 14.41 -8.61 -11.59
N GLU A 52 14.60 -9.93 -11.57
CA GLU A 52 13.54 -10.90 -11.29
C GLU A 52 12.94 -10.66 -9.90
N LEU A 53 13.79 -10.55 -8.87
CA LEU A 53 13.34 -10.28 -7.50
C LEU A 53 12.55 -8.97 -7.41
N TYR A 54 13.02 -7.92 -8.08
CA TYR A 54 12.32 -6.63 -8.14
C TYR A 54 10.95 -6.75 -8.83
N VAL A 55 10.87 -7.47 -9.95
CA VAL A 55 9.60 -7.70 -10.67
C VAL A 55 8.62 -8.51 -9.81
N ILE A 56 9.10 -9.56 -9.13
CA ILE A 56 8.29 -10.35 -8.20
C ILE A 56 7.75 -9.45 -7.09
N GLU A 57 8.59 -8.61 -6.50
CA GLU A 57 8.18 -7.69 -5.44
C GLU A 57 7.12 -6.69 -5.89
N LEU A 58 7.29 -6.09 -7.08
CA LEU A 58 6.26 -5.23 -7.67
C LEU A 58 4.94 -5.98 -7.88
N LEU A 59 5.00 -7.23 -8.34
CA LEU A 59 3.84 -8.06 -8.57
C LEU A 59 3.12 -8.39 -7.26
N VAL A 60 3.87 -8.81 -6.24
CA VAL A 60 3.35 -9.08 -4.88
C VAL A 60 2.71 -7.83 -4.29
N LEU A 61 3.39 -6.69 -4.37
CA LEU A 61 2.87 -5.41 -3.87
C LEU A 61 1.58 -5.03 -4.61
N THR A 62 1.56 -5.16 -5.94
CA THR A 62 0.38 -4.83 -6.76
C THR A 62 -0.80 -5.74 -6.41
N VAL A 63 -0.58 -7.05 -6.32
CA VAL A 63 -1.62 -8.03 -5.97
C VAL A 63 -2.13 -7.79 -4.55
N PHE A 64 -1.23 -7.52 -3.59
CA PHE A 64 -1.58 -7.22 -2.22
C PHE A 64 -2.38 -5.91 -2.11
N SER A 65 -1.91 -4.82 -2.71
CA SER A 65 -2.62 -3.54 -2.73
C SER A 65 -3.98 -3.63 -3.42
N TYR A 66 -4.07 -4.37 -4.53
CA TYR A 66 -5.35 -4.63 -5.20
C TYR A 66 -6.30 -5.46 -4.33
N GLY A 67 -5.78 -6.49 -3.67
CA GLY A 67 -6.52 -7.31 -2.72
C GLY A 67 -7.06 -6.47 -1.55
N LEU A 68 -6.22 -5.61 -0.98
CA LEU A 68 -6.59 -4.69 0.09
C LEU A 68 -7.64 -3.68 -0.38
N TYR A 69 -7.45 -3.06 -1.54
CA TYR A 69 -8.44 -2.17 -2.15
C TYR A 69 -9.79 -2.87 -2.33
N ARG A 70 -9.78 -4.10 -2.85
CA ARG A 70 -10.99 -4.90 -3.03
C ARG A 70 -11.65 -5.25 -1.69
N LEU A 71 -10.86 -5.61 -0.68
CA LEU A 71 -11.36 -5.94 0.65
C LEU A 71 -11.99 -4.71 1.33
N VAL A 72 -11.30 -3.58 1.30
CA VAL A 72 -11.82 -2.29 1.80
C VAL A 72 -13.10 -1.92 1.07
N ARG A 73 -13.15 -2.06 -0.26
CA ARG A 73 -14.36 -1.78 -1.03
C ARG A 73 -15.53 -2.67 -0.60
N ILE A 74 -15.30 -3.97 -0.39
CA ILE A 74 -16.35 -4.90 0.08
C ILE A 74 -16.82 -4.51 1.48
N LEU A 75 -15.88 -4.21 2.40
CA LEU A 75 -16.17 -3.80 3.77
C LEU A 75 -16.95 -2.49 3.82
N VAL A 76 -16.50 -1.47 3.09
CA VAL A 76 -17.19 -0.17 2.97
C VAL A 76 -18.58 -0.37 2.41
N VAL A 77 -18.76 -1.12 1.32
CA VAL A 77 -20.09 -1.36 0.73
C VAL A 77 -21.02 -2.11 1.68
N HIS A 78 -20.52 -3.01 2.54
CA HIS A 78 -21.36 -3.74 3.49
C HIS A 78 -21.62 -2.99 4.80
N LYS A 79 -20.71 -2.10 5.23
CA LYS A 79 -20.81 -1.36 6.50
C LYS A 79 -21.37 0.05 6.37
N LEU A 80 -21.25 0.71 5.21
CA LEU A 80 -21.91 1.98 4.94
C LEU A 80 -23.44 1.94 4.99
N PRO A 81 -24.15 0.94 4.41
CA PRO A 81 -25.62 0.95 4.44
C PRO A 81 -26.16 0.90 5.86
N GLU A 82 -25.54 0.11 6.75
CA GLU A 82 -25.91 0.01 8.16
C GLU A 82 -25.69 1.34 8.91
N SER A 83 -24.60 2.06 8.61
CA SER A 83 -24.33 3.37 9.22
C SER A 83 -25.20 4.50 8.68
N LEU A 84 -25.66 4.40 7.43
CA LEU A 84 -26.56 5.38 6.81
C LEU A 84 -28.00 5.20 7.32
N ASP A 85 -28.46 3.96 7.48
CA ASP A 85 -29.77 3.67 8.07
C ASP A 85 -29.87 4.18 9.53
N SER A 86 -28.79 4.06 10.31
CA SER A 86 -28.75 4.59 11.68
C SER A 86 -28.77 6.12 11.78
N LEU A 87 -28.42 6.83 10.70
CA LEU A 87 -28.46 8.30 10.65
C LEU A 87 -29.86 8.81 10.27
N ASP A 88 -30.62 8.06 9.47
CA ASP A 88 -32.03 8.40 9.13
C ASP A 88 -32.99 8.15 10.30
N GLU A 89 -32.72 7.19 11.19
CA GLU A 89 -33.54 6.94 12.38
C GLU A 89 -33.41 8.04 13.46
N ASP A 90 -32.24 8.64 13.62
CA ASP A 90 -31.97 9.69 14.62
C ASP A 90 -32.69 11.02 14.27
N ASP A 91 -32.74 11.38 12.97
CA ASP A 91 -33.39 12.60 12.48
C ASP A 91 -34.94 12.49 12.47
N SER A 92 -35.47 11.27 12.56
CA SER A 92 -36.91 10.99 12.62
C SER A 92 -37.48 10.96 14.06
N THR A 93 -36.61 10.93 15.07
CA THR A 93 -36.99 10.86 16.50
C THR A 93 -37.09 12.24 17.17
N GLU A 94 -36.57 13.31 16.54
CA GLU A 94 -36.68 14.70 17.02
C GLU A 94 -37.90 15.48 16.48
N ARG A 95 -38.90 14.83 15.86
CA ARG A 95 -40.17 15.47 15.43
C ARG A 95 -41.40 15.02 16.22
#